data_AF-A0A8H3T0E4-F1
#
_entry.id   AF-A0A8H3T0E4-F1
#
_cell.length_a   1.000
_cell.length_b   1.000
_cell.length_c   1.000
_cell.angle_alpha   90.00
_cell.angle_beta   90.00
_cell.angle_gamma   90.00
#
_symmetry.space_group_name_H-M   'P 1'
#
loop_
_entity.id
_entity.type
_entity.pdbx_description
1 polymer ?
#
loop_
_entity_poly.entity_id
_entity_poly.type
_entity_poly.pdbx_seq_one_letter_code
_entity_poly.pdbx_strand_id
1 'polypeptide(L)'
;MDSDSGDEREEYIPEPPPLLPLLVGPVGPNSNGRKRSRRRGIDVPAGVLPVTRLLTPAQKLRKKDEWTSSRKELVDQLAAHDESYKTEIEPDEKRLADVEDAGVVIPEGVLPPTRDLTEGQKLRKKELREEITRLKELEREHNEALQVKTEQWDTARRALVATLERHDSERQESFAPDYKLSKELDEKIKSAVSEIKDLV
;
A
#
# COMPACT_ATOMS: atom_id res chain seq x y z
N MET A 1 -35.83 -35.75 -28.67
CA MET A 1 -34.93 -34.78 -29.32
C MET A 1 -34.88 -33.62 -28.37
N ASP A 2 -34.00 -33.79 -27.39
CA ASP A 2 -33.77 -32.90 -26.27
C ASP A 2 -32.80 -31.81 -26.73
N SER A 3 -33.09 -30.57 -26.38
CA SER A 3 -32.17 -29.42 -26.54
C SER A 3 -32.29 -28.63 -25.24
N ASP A 4 -31.42 -28.86 -24.27
CA ASP A 4 -29.97 -28.58 -24.20
C ASP A 4 -29.71 -27.21 -23.58
N SER A 5 -29.10 -27.31 -22.39
CA SER A 5 -28.26 -26.36 -21.68
C SER A 5 -28.70 -24.90 -21.57
N GLY A 6 -29.41 -24.59 -20.48
CA GLY A 6 -29.29 -23.28 -19.84
C GLY A 6 -27.88 -23.13 -19.26
N ASP A 7 -27.02 -22.43 -19.99
CA ASP A 7 -25.70 -21.98 -19.55
C ASP A 7 -25.90 -20.83 -18.56
N GLU A 8 -26.19 -21.18 -17.30
CA GLU A 8 -26.13 -20.25 -16.17
C GLU A 8 -24.66 -19.90 -15.95
N ARG A 9 -24.20 -18.83 -16.62
CA ARG A 9 -22.94 -18.18 -16.28
C ARG A 9 -23.11 -17.49 -14.93
N GLU A 10 -22.89 -18.25 -13.87
CA GLU A 10 -22.54 -17.69 -12.58
C GLU A 10 -21.36 -16.74 -12.79
N GLU A 11 -21.62 -15.44 -12.60
CA GLU A 11 -20.60 -14.41 -12.53
C GLU A 11 -19.63 -14.80 -11.40
N TYR A 12 -18.46 -15.29 -11.79
CA TYR A 12 -17.38 -15.59 -10.87
C TYR A 12 -16.91 -14.27 -10.26
N ILE A 13 -17.43 -13.94 -9.09
CA ILE A 13 -16.89 -12.89 -8.22
C ILE A 13 -15.60 -13.47 -7.63
N PRO A 14 -14.40 -12.99 -8.02
CA PRO A 14 -13.18 -13.46 -7.40
C PRO A 14 -13.23 -13.13 -5.91
N GLU A 15 -13.10 -14.14 -5.06
CA GLU A 15 -13.02 -13.93 -3.62
C GLU A 15 -11.89 -12.93 -3.32
N PRO A 16 -12.12 -11.99 -2.38
CA PRO A 16 -11.05 -11.09 -1.96
C PRO A 16 -9.88 -11.91 -1.42
N PRO A 17 -8.63 -11.53 -1.72
CA PRO A 17 -7.47 -12.23 -1.21
C PRO A 17 -7.56 -12.31 0.32
N PRO A 18 -7.24 -13.47 0.93
CA PRO A 18 -7.38 -13.66 2.36
C PRO A 18 -6.57 -12.58 3.08
N LEU A 19 -7.26 -11.82 3.93
CA LEU A 19 -6.61 -10.87 4.84
C LEU A 19 -5.57 -11.65 5.64
N LEU A 20 -4.29 -11.40 5.36
CA LEU A 20 -3.21 -11.97 6.14
C LEU A 20 -3.45 -11.62 7.61
N PRO A 21 -3.42 -12.59 8.53
CA PRO A 21 -3.65 -12.31 9.93
C PRO A 21 -2.65 -11.26 10.38
N LEU A 22 -3.19 -10.12 10.85
CA LEU A 22 -2.44 -9.13 11.60
C LEU A 22 -1.58 -9.89 12.60
N LEU A 23 -0.26 -9.80 12.43
CA LEU A 23 0.72 -10.45 13.29
C LEU A 23 0.66 -9.78 14.66
N VAL A 24 -0.34 -10.15 15.45
CA VAL A 24 -0.38 -9.92 16.89
C VAL A 24 0.77 -10.74 17.44
N GLY A 25 1.85 -10.04 17.80
CA GLY A 25 2.99 -10.63 18.48
C GLY A 25 2.54 -11.41 19.72
N PRO A 26 3.26 -12.48 20.11
CA PRO A 26 2.84 -13.32 21.21
C PRO A 26 2.81 -12.54 22.53
N VAL A 27 1.62 -12.42 23.09
CA VAL A 27 1.42 -12.09 24.52
C VAL A 27 2.03 -13.21 25.33
N GLY A 28 3.20 -12.95 25.90
CA GLY A 28 3.88 -13.88 26.81
C GLY A 28 3.06 -14.14 28.08
N PRO A 29 3.06 -15.36 28.62
CA PRO A 29 2.29 -15.70 29.81
C PRO A 29 2.93 -15.10 31.06
N ASN A 30 2.14 -14.31 31.78
CA ASN A 30 2.38 -13.88 33.14
C ASN A 30 2.42 -15.10 34.08
N SER A 31 3.59 -15.43 34.62
CA SER A 31 3.75 -16.47 35.65
C SER A 31 4.48 -15.92 36.87
N ASN A 32 3.67 -15.43 37.81
CA ASN A 32 4.07 -15.27 39.20
C ASN A 32 4.31 -16.68 39.81
N GLY A 33 5.57 -17.05 39.95
CA GLY A 33 5.98 -18.33 40.52
C GLY A 33 7.26 -18.21 41.34
N ARG A 34 7.14 -17.67 42.56
CA ARG A 34 8.16 -17.82 43.61
C ARG A 34 8.42 -19.31 43.88
N LYS A 35 9.57 -19.84 43.46
CA LYS A 35 10.23 -20.97 44.15
C LYS A 35 11.75 -20.76 44.17
N ARG A 36 12.26 -20.52 45.38
CA ARG A 36 13.67 -20.65 45.76
C ARG A 36 14.15 -22.08 45.44
N SER A 37 15.24 -22.25 44.71
CA SER A 37 16.21 -23.31 45.04
C SER A 37 17.50 -23.20 44.22
N ARG A 38 18.60 -23.13 44.97
CA ARG A 38 19.94 -23.68 44.67
C ARG A 38 20.78 -23.04 43.57
N ARG A 39 21.64 -22.14 44.07
CA ARG A 39 23.05 -21.96 43.67
C ARG A 39 23.63 -23.19 42.96
N ARG A 40 23.97 -23.04 41.68
CA ARG A 40 25.20 -23.61 41.13
C ARG A 40 26.02 -22.43 40.62
N GLY A 41 27.16 -22.21 41.28
CA GLY A 41 28.11 -21.19 40.89
C GLY A 41 28.60 -21.46 39.48
N ILE A 42 28.50 -20.46 38.64
CA ILE A 42 29.45 -20.24 37.58
C ILE A 42 30.22 -19.02 38.06
N ASP A 43 31.42 -19.25 38.56
CA ASP A 43 32.39 -18.18 38.80
C ASP A 43 32.67 -17.53 37.45
N VAL A 44 32.01 -16.41 37.18
CA VAL A 44 32.40 -15.51 36.10
C VAL A 44 33.52 -14.66 36.67
N PRO A 45 34.78 -14.77 36.18
CA PRO A 45 35.85 -13.94 36.66
C PRO A 45 35.49 -12.47 36.39
N ALA A 46 35.55 -11.67 37.46
CA ALA A 46 35.36 -10.22 37.40
C ALA A 46 36.38 -9.62 36.43
N GLY A 47 35.91 -9.21 35.24
CA GLY A 47 36.79 -8.60 34.24
C GLY A 47 36.24 -8.52 32.82
N VAL A 48 35.16 -9.23 32.47
CA VAL A 48 34.60 -9.16 31.12
C VAL A 48 33.44 -8.16 31.10
N LEU A 49 33.78 -6.91 30.76
CA LEU A 49 32.79 -5.91 30.33
C LEU A 49 31.89 -6.52 29.24
N PRO A 50 30.59 -6.20 29.18
CA PRO A 50 29.76 -6.61 28.05
C PRO A 50 30.37 -5.99 26.79
N VAL A 51 31.04 -6.83 26.01
CA VAL A 51 31.44 -6.51 24.65
C VAL A 51 30.15 -6.08 23.96
N THR A 52 30.00 -4.78 23.68
CA THR A 52 29.05 -4.31 22.66
C THR A 52 29.30 -5.21 21.47
N ARG A 53 28.35 -6.10 21.16
CA ARG A 53 28.50 -7.10 20.08
C ARG A 53 28.61 -6.36 18.75
N LEU A 54 29.83 -5.91 18.44
CA LEU A 54 30.20 -5.49 17.11
C LEU A 54 30.07 -6.74 16.25
N LEU A 55 29.16 -6.68 15.27
CA LEU A 55 28.94 -7.77 14.33
C LEU A 55 30.28 -8.13 13.68
N THR A 56 30.55 -9.42 13.52
CA THR A 56 31.72 -9.84 12.75
C THR A 56 31.53 -9.46 11.27
N PRO A 57 32.61 -9.29 10.48
CA PRO A 57 32.49 -8.97 9.05
C PRO A 57 31.57 -9.93 8.28
N ALA A 58 31.60 -11.22 8.60
CA ALA A 58 30.71 -12.22 8.01
C ALA A 58 29.23 -12.02 8.40
N GLN A 59 28.96 -11.66 9.66
CA GLN A 59 27.61 -11.35 10.11
C GLN A 59 27.09 -10.04 9.50
N LYS A 60 27.96 -9.04 9.31
CA LYS A 60 27.61 -7.78 8.62
C LYS A 60 27.25 -8.04 7.16
N LEU A 61 27.98 -8.92 6.48
CA LEU A 61 27.71 -9.26 5.09
C LEU A 61 26.35 -9.98 4.97
N ARG A 62 26.10 -11.00 5.79
CA ARG A 62 24.80 -11.69 5.83
C ARG A 62 23.63 -10.74 6.10
N LYS A 63 23.79 -9.88 7.11
CA LYS A 63 22.76 -8.88 7.47
C LYS A 63 22.54 -7.85 6.35
N LYS A 64 23.59 -7.48 5.61
CA LYS A 64 23.49 -6.61 4.44
C LYS A 64 22.73 -7.30 3.30
N ASP A 65 23.02 -8.57 3.04
CA ASP A 65 22.36 -9.36 1.99
C ASP A 65 20.87 -9.58 2.30
N GLU A 66 20.56 -9.93 3.56
CA GLU A 66 19.19 -10.01 4.10
C GLU A 66 18.45 -8.68 3.92
N TRP A 67 19.09 -7.56 4.28
CA TRP A 67 18.51 -6.22 4.11
C TRP A 67 18.28 -5.87 2.64
N THR A 68 19.23 -6.14 1.75
CA THR A 68 19.04 -5.85 0.32
C THR A 68 17.90 -6.68 -0.27
N SER A 69 17.71 -7.90 0.23
CA SER A 69 16.63 -8.79 -0.19
C SER A 69 15.28 -8.28 0.31
N SER A 70 15.18 -7.93 1.60
CA SER A 70 13.94 -7.39 2.19
C SER A 70 13.55 -6.04 1.57
N ARG A 71 14.52 -5.15 1.32
CA ARG A 71 14.25 -3.87 0.63
C ARG A 71 13.77 -4.10 -0.79
N LYS A 72 14.38 -5.03 -1.52
CA LYS A 72 13.96 -5.37 -2.87
C LYS A 72 12.52 -5.91 -2.87
N GLU A 73 12.19 -6.77 -1.94
CA GLU A 73 10.82 -7.28 -1.78
C GLU A 73 9.81 -6.16 -1.53
N LEU A 74 10.09 -5.22 -0.63
CA LEU A 74 9.20 -4.07 -0.37
C LEU A 74 9.04 -3.17 -1.61
N VAL A 75 10.10 -2.98 -2.39
CA VAL A 75 10.05 -2.22 -3.65
C VAL A 75 9.22 -2.96 -4.70
N ASP A 76 9.40 -4.28 -4.82
CA ASP A 76 8.65 -5.11 -5.76
C ASP A 76 7.15 -5.15 -5.36
N GLN A 77 6.83 -5.18 -4.06
CA GLN A 77 5.45 -5.05 -3.55
C GLN A 77 4.83 -3.69 -3.88
N LEU A 78 5.60 -2.59 -3.73
CA LEU A 78 5.14 -1.25 -4.09
C LEU A 78 4.89 -1.13 -5.60
N ALA A 79 5.77 -1.71 -6.43
CA ALA A 79 5.60 -1.73 -7.87
C ALA A 79 4.36 -2.54 -8.30
N ALA A 80 4.16 -3.72 -7.72
CA ALA A 80 2.98 -4.54 -7.98
C ALA A 80 1.68 -3.83 -7.56
N HIS A 81 1.72 -3.11 -6.44
CA HIS A 81 0.61 -2.28 -5.96
C HIS A 81 0.30 -1.13 -6.95
N ASP A 82 1.32 -0.40 -7.40
CA ASP A 82 1.15 0.68 -8.40
C ASP A 82 0.69 0.15 -9.78
N GLU A 83 1.03 -1.08 -10.16
CA GLU A 83 0.55 -1.73 -11.39
C GLU A 83 -0.91 -2.19 -11.29
N SER A 84 -1.30 -2.78 -10.16
CA SER A 84 -2.68 -3.19 -9.87
C SER A 84 -3.66 -2.02 -9.94
N TYR A 85 -3.26 -0.83 -9.47
CA TYR A 85 -4.05 0.40 -9.57
C TYR A 85 -4.40 0.77 -11.02
N LYS A 86 -3.44 0.63 -11.96
CA LYS A 86 -3.63 1.01 -13.36
C LYS A 86 -4.65 0.13 -14.08
N THR A 87 -4.78 -1.12 -13.67
CA THR A 87 -5.67 -2.09 -14.29
C THR A 87 -7.10 -2.07 -13.72
N GLU A 88 -7.29 -1.58 -12.49
CA GLU A 88 -8.61 -1.59 -11.83
C GLU A 88 -9.41 -0.29 -12.04
N ILE A 89 -8.74 0.83 -12.28
CA ILE A 89 -9.37 2.16 -12.36
C ILE A 89 -9.43 2.68 -13.80
N GLU A 90 -9.07 1.88 -14.82
CA GLU A 90 -9.20 2.32 -16.21
C GLU A 90 -10.66 2.75 -16.46
N PRO A 91 -10.92 4.05 -16.63
CA PRO A 91 -12.27 4.55 -16.58
C PRO A 91 -12.90 4.27 -17.95
N ASP A 92 -14.09 3.68 -17.94
CA ASP A 92 -14.96 3.49 -19.10
C ASP A 92 -15.56 4.86 -19.52
N GLU A 93 -14.69 5.87 -19.65
CA GLU A 93 -14.98 7.30 -19.85
C GLU A 93 -15.47 7.63 -21.28
N LYS A 94 -15.58 6.62 -22.16
CA LYS A 94 -15.76 6.84 -23.61
C LYS A 94 -17.19 6.80 -24.12
N ARG A 95 -18.23 6.93 -23.29
CA ARG A 95 -19.61 6.73 -23.78
C ARG A 95 -20.69 7.74 -23.40
N LEU A 96 -20.40 8.78 -22.61
CA LEU A 96 -21.46 9.71 -22.16
C LEU A 96 -21.40 11.12 -22.77
N ALA A 97 -20.39 11.45 -23.57
CA ALA A 97 -20.25 12.79 -24.15
C ALA A 97 -21.13 13.05 -25.40
N ASP A 98 -21.78 12.03 -25.98
CA ASP A 98 -22.44 12.14 -27.30
C ASP A 98 -23.96 12.38 -27.25
N VAL A 99 -24.57 12.60 -26.08
CA VAL A 99 -26.05 12.77 -25.96
C VAL A 99 -26.47 14.23 -25.78
N GLU A 100 -25.54 15.16 -25.62
CA GLU A 100 -25.85 16.59 -25.57
C GLU A 100 -25.82 17.17 -26.98
N ASP A 101 -27.02 17.49 -27.49
CA ASP A 101 -27.31 18.18 -28.76
C ASP A 101 -27.59 17.29 -29.98
N ALA A 102 -28.55 16.37 -29.84
CA ALA A 102 -29.35 15.96 -31.00
C ALA A 102 -30.19 17.17 -31.46
N GLY A 103 -29.57 18.07 -32.25
CA GLY A 103 -30.11 19.33 -32.76
C GLY A 103 -31.42 19.20 -33.54
N VAL A 104 -32.52 18.91 -32.86
CA VAL A 104 -33.87 18.93 -33.39
C VAL A 104 -34.31 20.40 -33.46
N VAL A 105 -33.99 21.04 -34.59
CA VAL A 105 -34.55 22.33 -34.96
C VAL A 105 -36.05 22.12 -35.23
N ILE A 106 -36.90 22.51 -34.28
CA ILE A 106 -38.35 22.52 -34.48
C ILE A 106 -38.67 23.76 -35.32
N PRO A 107 -39.25 23.62 -36.53
CA PRO A 107 -39.60 24.77 -37.35
C PRO A 107 -40.64 25.65 -36.64
N GLU A 108 -40.34 26.95 -36.62
CA GLU A 108 -41.15 27.99 -36.01
C GLU A 108 -42.52 28.04 -36.69
N GLY A 109 -43.59 27.72 -35.94
CA GLY A 109 -44.98 27.70 -36.42
C GLY A 109 -45.69 26.34 -36.44
N VAL A 110 -45.03 25.23 -36.10
CA VAL A 110 -45.65 23.87 -36.10
C VAL A 110 -46.11 23.39 -34.71
N LEU A 111 -45.76 24.09 -33.64
CA LEU A 111 -46.22 23.74 -32.29
C LEU A 111 -47.54 24.45 -31.97
N PRO A 112 -48.65 23.71 -31.70
CA PRO A 112 -49.89 24.35 -31.27
C PRO A 112 -49.63 25.11 -29.94
N PRO A 113 -50.23 26.30 -29.75
CA PRO A 113 -49.94 27.23 -28.64
C PRO A 113 -50.04 26.66 -27.21
N THR A 114 -50.67 25.50 -27.03
CA THR A 114 -50.74 24.81 -25.75
C THR A 114 -51.05 23.35 -26.05
N ARG A 115 -50.01 22.54 -26.31
CA ARG A 115 -50.19 21.09 -26.38
C ARG A 115 -50.23 20.58 -24.94
N ASP A 116 -51.41 20.63 -24.33
CA ASP A 116 -51.63 19.97 -23.04
C ASP A 116 -51.19 18.53 -23.19
N LEU A 117 -50.18 18.16 -22.39
CA LEU A 117 -49.64 16.80 -22.40
C LEU A 117 -50.80 15.84 -22.12
N THR A 118 -50.98 14.84 -22.96
CA THR A 118 -51.94 13.77 -22.69
C THR A 118 -51.57 13.10 -21.35
N GLU A 119 -52.53 12.56 -20.61
CA GLU A 119 -52.25 11.91 -19.31
C GLU A 119 -51.13 10.84 -19.41
N GLY A 120 -51.09 10.08 -20.51
CA GLY A 120 -49.99 9.14 -20.79
C GLY A 120 -48.61 9.81 -20.98
N GLN A 121 -48.56 11.01 -21.59
CA GLN A 121 -47.32 11.77 -21.73
C GLN A 121 -46.88 12.38 -20.39
N LYS A 122 -47.82 12.82 -19.55
CA LYS A 122 -47.53 13.28 -18.19
C LYS A 122 -46.98 12.15 -17.34
N LEU A 123 -47.57 10.96 -17.42
CA LEU A 123 -47.11 9.77 -16.72
C LEU A 123 -45.71 9.38 -17.18
N ARG A 124 -45.47 9.27 -18.49
CA ARG A 124 -44.14 8.97 -19.05
C ARG A 124 -43.09 10.00 -18.65
N LYS A 125 -43.44 11.29 -18.62
CA LYS A 125 -42.56 12.37 -18.17
C LYS A 125 -42.23 12.25 -16.68
N LYS A 126 -43.16 11.79 -15.85
CA LYS A 126 -42.95 11.53 -14.43
C LYS A 126 -42.01 10.33 -14.23
N GLU A 127 -42.27 9.22 -14.91
CA GLU A 127 -41.40 8.03 -14.90
C GLU A 127 -39.97 8.38 -15.33
N LEU A 128 -39.80 9.17 -16.40
CA LEU A 128 -38.47 9.61 -16.85
C LEU A 128 -37.77 10.49 -15.83
N ARG A 129 -38.50 11.33 -15.08
CA ARG A 129 -37.90 12.16 -14.02
C ARG A 129 -37.43 11.30 -12.86
N GLU A 130 -38.24 10.32 -12.47
CA GLU A 130 -37.89 9.36 -11.42
C GLU A 130 -36.67 8.51 -11.82
N GLU A 131 -36.61 8.07 -13.08
CA GLU A 131 -35.46 7.34 -13.61
C GLU A 131 -34.20 8.22 -13.67
N ILE A 132 -34.30 9.48 -14.08
CA ILE A 132 -33.16 10.43 -14.02
C ILE A 132 -32.66 10.59 -12.58
N THR A 133 -33.57 10.71 -11.59
CA THR A 133 -33.14 10.82 -10.19
C THR A 133 -32.46 9.55 -9.70
N ARG A 134 -32.96 8.37 -10.10
CA ARG A 134 -32.36 7.08 -9.76
C ARG A 134 -30.97 6.92 -10.38
N LEU A 135 -30.80 7.29 -11.65
CA LEU A 135 -29.52 7.21 -12.34
C LEU A 135 -28.48 8.15 -11.74
N LYS A 136 -28.87 9.36 -11.36
CA LYS A 136 -27.97 10.30 -10.65
C LYS A 136 -27.50 9.78 -9.31
N GLU A 137 -28.38 9.08 -8.59
CA GLU A 137 -28.03 8.46 -7.32
C GLU A 137 -27.04 7.30 -7.53
N LEU A 138 -27.28 6.47 -8.54
CA LEU A 138 -26.35 5.40 -8.91
C LEU A 138 -24.97 5.93 -9.33
N GLU A 139 -24.93 7.02 -10.09
CA GLU A 139 -23.69 7.71 -10.46
C GLU A 139 -22.95 8.24 -9.21
N ARG A 140 -23.69 8.83 -8.26
CA ARG A 140 -23.12 9.27 -6.98
C ARG A 140 -22.52 8.09 -6.20
N GLU A 141 -23.24 6.98 -6.07
CA GLU A 141 -22.76 5.78 -5.38
C GLU A 141 -21.51 5.20 -6.04
N HIS A 142 -21.48 5.15 -7.38
CA HIS A 142 -20.32 4.69 -8.13
C HIS A 142 -19.09 5.60 -7.90
N ASN A 143 -19.29 6.92 -7.94
CA ASN A 143 -18.22 7.89 -7.70
C ASN A 143 -17.69 7.81 -6.26
N GLU A 144 -18.57 7.60 -5.28
CA GLU A 144 -18.17 7.37 -3.89
C GLU A 144 -17.38 6.06 -3.73
N ALA A 145 -17.78 4.99 -4.42
CA ALA A 145 -17.03 3.73 -4.41
C ALA A 145 -15.62 3.89 -5.00
N LEU A 146 -15.48 4.65 -6.09
CA LEU A 146 -14.17 5.00 -6.66
C LEU A 146 -13.33 5.83 -5.70
N GLN A 147 -13.94 6.80 -5.01
CA GLN A 147 -13.24 7.61 -4.01
C GLN A 147 -12.74 6.74 -2.85
N VAL A 148 -13.58 5.86 -2.29
CA VAL A 148 -13.16 4.96 -1.20
C VAL A 148 -12.02 4.05 -1.65
N LYS A 149 -12.11 3.47 -2.86
CA LYS A 149 -11.02 2.65 -3.40
C LYS A 149 -9.72 3.46 -3.54
N THR A 150 -9.77 4.64 -4.13
CA THR A 150 -8.57 5.49 -4.28
C THR A 150 -7.94 5.86 -2.93
N GLU A 151 -8.75 6.19 -1.92
CA GLU A 151 -8.26 6.46 -0.56
C GLU A 151 -7.61 5.23 0.10
N GLN A 152 -8.17 4.03 -0.12
CA GLN A 152 -7.59 2.77 0.35
C GLN A 152 -6.23 2.51 -0.31
N TRP A 153 -6.15 2.67 -1.64
CA TRP A 153 -4.92 2.57 -2.42
C TRP A 153 -3.85 3.55 -1.90
N ASP A 154 -4.19 4.82 -1.72
CA ASP A 154 -3.27 5.83 -1.20
C ASP A 154 -2.78 5.52 0.21
N THR A 155 -3.64 4.92 1.03
CA THR A 155 -3.30 4.54 2.41
C THR A 155 -2.34 3.34 2.42
N ALA A 156 -2.61 2.31 1.63
CA ALA A 156 -1.73 1.15 1.50
C ALA A 156 -0.36 1.54 0.92
N ARG A 157 -0.34 2.40 -0.10
CA ARG A 157 0.90 2.94 -0.69
C ARG A 157 1.72 3.72 0.33
N ARG A 158 1.09 4.61 1.10
CA ARG A 158 1.77 5.36 2.18
C ARG A 158 2.34 4.43 3.25
N ALA A 159 1.63 3.35 3.60
CA ALA A 159 2.13 2.37 4.57
C ALA A 159 3.38 1.65 4.05
N LEU A 160 3.40 1.21 2.78
CA LEU A 160 4.58 0.57 2.16
C LEU A 160 5.78 1.51 2.06
N VAL A 161 5.55 2.79 1.75
CA VAL A 161 6.63 3.80 1.75
C VAL A 161 7.18 4.00 3.16
N ALA A 162 6.33 4.12 4.17
CA ALA A 162 6.76 4.31 5.55
C ALA A 162 7.54 3.10 6.10
N THR A 163 7.18 1.87 5.72
CA THR A 163 7.96 0.67 6.10
C THR A 163 9.33 0.67 5.43
N LEU A 164 9.41 1.07 4.16
CA LEU A 164 10.67 1.18 3.42
C LEU A 164 11.59 2.25 4.03
N GLU A 165 11.05 3.43 4.37
CA GLU A 165 11.82 4.50 5.03
C GLU A 165 12.36 4.06 6.39
N ARG A 166 11.55 3.34 7.18
CA ARG A 166 12.00 2.77 8.46
C ARG A 166 13.13 1.77 8.25
N HIS A 167 12.97 0.88 7.27
CA HIS A 167 13.97 -0.14 6.94
C HIS A 167 15.30 0.48 6.44
N ASP A 168 15.22 1.57 5.68
CA ASP A 168 16.40 2.34 5.26
C ASP A 168 17.07 3.06 6.46
N SER A 169 16.29 3.59 7.41
CA SER A 169 16.78 4.23 8.63
C SER A 169 17.46 3.25 9.60
N GLU A 170 16.87 2.07 9.82
CA GLU A 170 17.45 1.00 10.65
C GLU A 170 18.82 0.52 10.12
N ARG A 171 18.99 0.50 8.79
CA ARG A 171 20.30 0.26 8.19
C ARG A 171 21.29 1.37 8.53
N GLN A 172 20.90 2.63 8.39
CA GLN A 172 21.80 3.73 8.72
C GLN A 172 22.26 3.65 10.18
N GLU A 173 21.35 3.36 11.12
CA GLU A 173 21.70 3.21 12.53
C GLU A 173 22.62 2.01 12.81
N SER A 174 22.35 0.85 12.18
CA SER A 174 23.14 -0.36 12.40
C SER A 174 24.55 -0.33 11.82
N PHE A 175 24.79 0.51 10.80
CA PHE A 175 26.11 0.69 10.18
C PHE A 175 26.77 2.04 10.51
N ALA A 176 26.07 2.97 11.18
CA ALA A 176 26.62 4.28 11.58
C ALA A 176 27.87 4.21 12.48
N PRO A 177 27.98 3.28 13.47
CA PRO A 177 29.18 3.18 14.31
C PRO A 177 30.44 2.85 13.50
N ASP A 178 30.32 2.00 12.48
CA ASP A 178 31.45 1.62 11.62
C ASP A 178 31.90 2.79 10.74
N TYR A 179 30.96 3.58 10.23
CA TYR A 179 31.28 4.77 9.43
C TYR A 179 32.03 5.83 10.25
N LYS A 180 31.62 6.04 11.50
CA LYS A 180 32.31 6.94 12.44
C LYS A 180 33.72 6.45 12.75
N LEU A 181 33.86 5.17 13.10
CA LEU A 181 35.16 4.56 13.39
C LEU A 181 36.10 4.60 12.18
N SER A 182 35.60 4.31 10.98
CA SER A 182 36.39 4.39 9.74
C SER A 182 36.91 5.81 9.51
N LYS A 183 36.05 6.81 9.66
CA LYS A 183 36.42 8.21 9.48
C LYS A 183 37.48 8.66 10.50
N GLU A 184 37.34 8.27 11.77
CA GLU A 184 38.35 8.55 12.79
C GLU A 184 39.70 7.87 12.50
N LEU A 185 39.66 6.63 12.00
CA LEU A 185 40.86 5.90 11.59
C LEU A 185 41.55 6.58 10.40
N ASP A 186 40.78 7.00 9.39
CA ASP A 186 41.32 7.70 8.22
C ASP A 186 41.98 9.02 8.62
N GLU A 187 41.37 9.80 9.52
CA GLU A 187 41.97 11.04 10.02
C GLU A 187 43.25 10.76 10.83
N LYS A 188 43.27 9.69 11.64
CA LYS A 188 44.51 9.27 12.34
C LYS A 188 45.61 8.85 11.38
N ILE A 189 45.28 8.11 10.32
CA ILE A 189 46.24 7.71 9.29
C ILE A 189 46.78 8.95 8.58
N LYS A 190 45.93 9.89 8.17
CA LYS A 190 46.38 11.15 7.53
C LYS A 190 47.29 11.97 8.43
N SER A 191 46.97 12.05 9.72
CA SER A 191 47.81 12.73 10.72
C SER A 191 49.18 12.06 10.83
N ALA A 192 49.21 10.73 10.98
CA ALA A 192 50.46 9.99 11.08
C ALA A 192 51.31 10.06 9.80
N VAL A 193 50.68 10.02 8.62
CA VAL A 193 51.37 10.20 7.33
C VAL A 193 51.98 11.59 7.21
N SER A 194 51.28 12.62 7.72
CA SER A 194 51.81 13.99 7.73
C SER A 194 53.00 14.11 8.69
N GLU A 195 52.91 13.53 9.89
CA GLU A 195 54.00 13.51 10.87
C GLU A 195 55.24 12.76 10.34
N ILE A 196 55.06 11.61 9.67
CA ILE A 196 56.15 10.88 9.02
C ILE A 196 56.80 11.74 7.92
N LYS A 197 55.99 12.48 7.15
CA LYS A 197 56.48 13.35 6.08
C LYS A 197 57.31 14.52 6.62
N ASP A 198 56.99 15.03 7.81
CA ASP A 198 57.76 16.10 8.44
C ASP A 198 59.09 15.62 9.04
N LEU A 199 59.27 14.30 9.21
CA LEU A 199 60.49 13.67 9.75
C LEU A 199 61.50 13.26 8.67
N VAL A 200 61.15 13.32 7.38
CA VAL A 200 61.98 12.90 6.22
C VAL A 200 62.39 14.10 5.39
#